data_AF-A0A1M5RRY2-F1
#
_entry.id   AF-A0A1M5RRY2-F1
#
_cell.length_a   1.000
_cell.length_b   1.000
_cell.length_c   1.000
_cell.angle_alpha   90.00
_cell.angle_beta   90.00
_cell.angle_gamma   90.00
#
_symmetry.space_group_name_H-M   'P 1'
#
loop_
_entity.id
_entity.type
_entity.pdbx_description
1 polymer ?
#
loop_
_entity_poly.entity_id
_entity_poly.type
_entity_poly.pdbx_seq_one_letter_code
_entity_poly.pdbx_strand_id
1 'polypeptide(L)'
;MDRELYDKKVKCPVCRNEFTTKKVKTSALRILKRDTDFCVHYKTVNPYFYGIWVCPKCGYAASESKFNSIKISQQSIIREKVTSLWRERDYGLKRDVDTAIECYKLALYEGDILNWENSYIGGLCLKLSWLYRYKKEEKLEEKFQKFALDIFTYSFSKERFPIAGMDSASLAYLIGELNRKFKNYEQSIKWFQMALKDPNIKRKRFLENMVREQWMLTTEEYKKIKKEKVEIENEVKEEKKESKNNEQDNISNRGSKIRKKFFFRKIMQN
;
A
#
# COMPACT_ATOMS: atom_id res chain seq x y z
N MET A 1 0.13 -22.44 -28.06
CA MET A 1 -0.78 -21.33 -27.67
C MET A 1 -0.79 -21.21 -26.17
N ASP A 2 -0.54 -20.01 -25.65
CA ASP A 2 -0.58 -19.79 -24.20
C ASP A 2 -2.02 -19.92 -23.71
N ARG A 3 -2.31 -20.93 -22.88
CA ARG A 3 -3.70 -21.23 -22.50
C ARG A 3 -4.32 -20.12 -21.65
N GLU A 4 -3.49 -19.39 -20.90
CA GLU A 4 -3.92 -18.43 -19.88
C GLU A 4 -3.97 -16.98 -20.35
N LEU A 5 -3.18 -16.62 -21.36
CA LEU A 5 -3.10 -15.26 -21.90
C LEU A 5 -3.78 -15.15 -23.27
N TYR A 6 -4.23 -13.96 -23.61
CA TYR A 6 -4.68 -13.59 -24.95
C TYR A 6 -4.13 -12.23 -25.35
N ASP A 7 -4.08 -12.00 -26.66
CA ASP A 7 -3.65 -10.74 -27.25
C ASP A 7 -4.78 -9.72 -27.27
N LYS A 8 -4.48 -8.53 -26.75
CA LYS A 8 -5.37 -7.36 -26.81
C LYS A 8 -4.74 -6.31 -27.70
N LYS A 9 -5.40 -6.00 -28.82
CA LYS A 9 -5.05 -4.84 -29.65
C LYS A 9 -5.47 -3.55 -28.94
N VAL A 10 -4.56 -2.58 -28.91
CA VAL A 10 -4.73 -1.27 -28.26
C VAL A 10 -4.25 -0.18 -29.22
N LYS A 11 -5.01 0.92 -29.29
CA LYS A 11 -4.62 2.12 -30.02
C LYS A 11 -4.25 3.21 -29.02
N CYS A 12 -3.02 3.72 -29.08
CA CYS A 12 -2.55 4.74 -28.15
C CYS A 12 -3.27 6.07 -28.39
N PRO A 13 -3.91 6.68 -27.37
CA PRO A 13 -4.56 7.98 -27.53
C PRO A 13 -3.58 9.15 -27.71
N VAL A 14 -2.31 8.99 -27.31
CA VAL A 14 -1.29 10.06 -27.38
C VAL A 14 -0.64 10.13 -28.75
N CYS A 15 -0.16 9.01 -29.29
CA CYS A 15 0.60 8.96 -30.54
C CYS A 15 -0.09 8.17 -31.67
N ARG A 16 -1.31 7.65 -31.43
CA ARG A 16 -2.11 6.84 -32.37
C ARG A 16 -1.49 5.51 -32.80
N ASN A 17 -0.33 5.14 -32.26
CA ASN A 17 0.31 3.85 -32.53
C ASN A 17 -0.61 2.69 -32.11
N GLU A 18 -0.75 1.71 -32.99
CA GLU A 18 -1.46 0.48 -32.71
C GLU A 18 -0.45 -0.57 -32.24
N PHE A 19 -0.74 -1.22 -31.12
CA PHE A 19 0.14 -2.22 -30.52
C PHE A 19 -0.69 -3.32 -29.86
N THR A 20 -0.02 -4.41 -29.50
CA THR A 20 -0.66 -5.54 -28.83
C THR A 20 -0.08 -5.70 -27.43
N THR A 21 -0.92 -6.02 -26.46
CA THR A 21 -0.51 -6.38 -25.10
C THR A 21 -1.17 -7.67 -24.66
N LYS A 22 -0.47 -8.49 -23.87
CA LYS A 22 -1.08 -9.66 -23.23
C LYS A 22 -2.07 -9.25 -22.14
N LYS A 23 -3.12 -10.06 -21.99
CA LYS A 23 -4.06 -9.99 -20.86
C LYS A 23 -4.42 -11.40 -20.41
N VAL A 24 -4.63 -11.57 -19.10
CA VAL A 24 -5.05 -12.86 -18.52
C VAL A 24 -6.52 -13.12 -18.85
N LYS A 25 -6.83 -14.32 -19.32
CA LYS A 25 -8.21 -14.76 -19.54
C LYS A 25 -8.89 -14.96 -18.20
N THR A 26 -10.08 -14.37 -18.02
CA THR A 26 -10.87 -14.55 -16.79
C THR A 26 -11.13 -16.02 -16.48
N SER A 27 -11.40 -16.84 -17.50
CA SER A 27 -11.62 -18.29 -17.36
C SER A 27 -10.39 -19.07 -16.87
N ALA A 28 -9.18 -18.51 -17.04
CA ALA A 28 -7.94 -19.11 -16.57
C ALA A 28 -7.62 -18.76 -15.11
N LEU A 29 -8.26 -17.74 -14.52
CA LEU A 29 -7.94 -17.32 -13.15
C LEU A 29 -8.21 -18.43 -12.13
N ARG A 30 -7.20 -18.80 -11.36
CA ARG A 30 -7.33 -19.70 -10.21
C ARG A 30 -6.71 -19.05 -8.98
N ILE A 31 -7.52 -18.75 -7.97
CA ILE A 31 -7.08 -18.14 -6.72
C ILE A 31 -6.50 -19.23 -5.81
N LEU A 32 -5.31 -18.98 -5.27
CA LEU A 32 -4.70 -19.76 -4.18
C LEU A 32 -5.24 -19.30 -2.83
N LYS A 33 -5.07 -18.01 -2.56
CA LYS A 33 -5.45 -17.37 -1.30
C LYS A 33 -5.62 -15.87 -1.50
N ARG A 34 -6.20 -15.21 -0.51
CA ARG A 34 -6.29 -13.75 -0.40
C ARG A 34 -5.73 -13.35 0.96
N ASP A 35 -4.78 -12.43 0.96
CA ASP A 35 -4.24 -11.86 2.20
C ASP A 35 -5.21 -10.83 2.78
N THR A 36 -4.97 -10.42 4.03
CA THR A 36 -5.82 -9.47 4.78
C THR A 36 -5.90 -8.11 4.09
N ASP A 37 -4.89 -7.70 3.33
CA ASP A 37 -4.88 -6.44 2.58
C ASP A 37 -5.36 -6.58 1.13
N PHE A 38 -6.18 -7.59 0.86
CA PHE A 38 -6.76 -7.91 -0.44
C PHE A 38 -5.80 -8.36 -1.54
N CYS A 39 -4.51 -8.56 -1.24
CA CYS A 39 -3.59 -9.18 -2.19
C CYS A 39 -4.04 -10.61 -2.51
N VAL A 40 -4.33 -10.87 -3.79
CA VAL A 40 -4.75 -12.20 -4.25
C VAL A 40 -3.55 -12.93 -4.81
N HIS A 41 -3.31 -14.13 -4.31
CA HIS A 41 -2.32 -15.06 -4.84
C HIS A 41 -2.99 -16.00 -5.83
N TYR A 42 -2.37 -16.21 -6.98
CA TYR A 42 -2.93 -17.00 -8.08
C TYR A 42 -2.10 -18.27 -8.32
N LYS A 43 -2.76 -19.40 -8.62
CA LYS A 43 -2.11 -20.64 -9.11
C LYS A 43 -1.58 -20.46 -10.53
N THR A 44 -2.32 -19.68 -11.32
CA THR A 44 -2.04 -19.35 -12.72
C THR A 44 -1.29 -18.03 -12.83
N VAL A 45 -1.00 -17.60 -14.06
CA VAL A 45 -0.36 -16.30 -14.33
C VAL A 45 -1.06 -15.18 -13.56
N ASN A 46 -0.24 -14.38 -12.86
CA ASN A 46 -0.70 -13.30 -12.00
C ASN A 46 -1.25 -12.13 -12.85
N PRO A 47 -2.54 -11.76 -12.71
CA PRO A 47 -3.13 -10.64 -13.43
C PRO A 47 -2.50 -9.29 -13.10
N TYR A 48 -1.89 -9.12 -11.92
CA TYR A 48 -1.21 -7.89 -11.57
C TYR A 48 -0.08 -7.57 -12.55
N PHE A 49 0.52 -8.56 -13.22
CA PHE A 49 1.60 -8.29 -14.18
C PHE A 49 1.13 -7.55 -15.43
N TYR A 50 -0.17 -7.62 -15.74
CA TYR A 50 -0.77 -7.08 -16.96
C TYR A 50 -1.75 -5.94 -16.70
N GLY A 51 -1.76 -5.38 -15.48
CA GLY A 51 -2.70 -4.34 -15.07
C GLY A 51 -2.45 -2.96 -15.70
N ILE A 52 -1.25 -2.74 -16.23
CA ILE A 52 -0.82 -1.50 -16.89
C ILE A 52 -0.51 -1.76 -18.36
N TRP A 53 -1.04 -0.90 -19.22
CA TRP A 53 -0.70 -0.83 -20.63
C TRP A 53 0.34 0.27 -20.83
N VAL A 54 1.38 -0.04 -21.60
CA VAL A 54 2.46 0.88 -21.94
C VAL A 54 2.55 0.95 -23.45
N CYS A 55 2.49 2.15 -24.02
CA CYS A 55 2.68 2.33 -25.45
C CYS A 55 4.16 2.19 -25.79
N PRO A 56 4.57 1.24 -26.66
CA PRO A 56 5.97 1.02 -26.97
C PRO A 56 6.63 2.22 -27.65
N LYS A 57 5.84 2.99 -28.41
CA LYS A 57 6.32 4.12 -29.21
C LYS A 57 6.53 5.41 -28.41
N CYS A 58 5.60 5.76 -27.52
CA CYS A 58 5.61 7.08 -26.86
C CYS A 58 5.77 7.05 -25.34
N GLY A 59 5.85 5.86 -24.74
CA GLY A 59 6.02 5.68 -23.31
C GLY A 59 4.73 5.72 -22.49
N TYR A 60 3.65 6.30 -23.03
CA TYR A 60 2.38 6.48 -22.30
C TYR A 60 1.93 5.20 -21.58
N ALA A 61 1.83 5.27 -20.26
CA ALA A 61 1.55 4.17 -19.36
C ALA A 61 0.36 4.47 -18.45
N ALA A 62 -0.66 3.60 -18.49
CA ALA A 62 -1.81 3.72 -17.62
C ALA A 62 -2.51 2.36 -17.43
N SER A 63 -3.40 2.28 -16.45
CA SER A 63 -4.24 1.09 -16.27
C SER A 63 -5.24 0.97 -17.41
N GLU A 64 -5.69 -0.25 -17.70
CA GLU A 64 -6.72 -0.50 -18.73
C GLU A 64 -7.93 0.43 -18.59
N SER A 65 -8.40 0.70 -17.36
CA SER A 65 -9.53 1.58 -17.08
C SER A 65 -9.27 3.07 -17.32
N LYS A 66 -8.01 3.52 -17.25
CA LYS A 66 -7.61 4.93 -17.39
C LYS A 66 -6.98 5.24 -18.75
N PHE A 67 -6.49 4.22 -19.45
CA PHE A 67 -5.68 4.39 -20.66
C PHE A 67 -6.33 5.28 -21.70
N ASN A 68 -7.63 5.08 -21.98
CA ASN A 68 -8.36 5.84 -22.99
C ASN A 68 -9.02 7.14 -22.47
N SER A 69 -8.91 7.48 -21.17
CA SER A 69 -9.57 8.66 -20.57
C SER A 69 -8.67 9.89 -20.45
N ILE A 70 -7.48 9.85 -21.07
CA ILE A 70 -6.55 10.99 -21.10
C ILE A 70 -7.07 12.16 -21.94
N LYS A 71 -7.06 13.36 -21.37
CA LYS A 71 -7.50 14.61 -22.04
C LYS A 71 -6.45 15.09 -23.05
N ILE A 72 -6.86 15.88 -24.04
CA ILE A 72 -5.95 16.44 -25.06
C ILE A 72 -4.80 17.24 -24.42
N SER A 73 -5.09 18.05 -23.40
CA SER A 73 -4.07 18.80 -22.65
C SER A 73 -3.05 17.89 -21.97
N GLN A 74 -3.49 16.76 -21.41
CA GLN A 74 -2.63 15.76 -20.78
C GLN A 74 -1.76 15.02 -21.80
N GLN A 75 -2.28 14.76 -23.01
CA GLN A 75 -1.48 14.16 -24.08
C GLN A 75 -0.27 15.03 -24.45
N SER A 76 -0.42 16.35 -24.45
CA SER A 76 0.70 17.28 -24.69
C SER A 76 1.77 17.16 -23.59
N ILE A 77 1.36 17.06 -22.32
CA ILE A 77 2.28 16.84 -21.19
C ILE A 77 3.05 15.52 -21.36
N ILE A 78 2.39 14.44 -21.78
CA ILE A 78 3.07 13.16 -22.06
C ILE A 78 4.10 13.33 -23.18
N ARG A 79 3.75 14.01 -24.28
CA ARG A 79 4.70 14.23 -25.39
C ARG A 79 5.95 14.98 -24.94
N GLU A 80 5.75 16.01 -24.12
CA GLU A 80 6.82 16.88 -23.64
C GLU A 80 7.70 16.20 -22.58
N LYS A 81 7.10 15.56 -21.57
CA LYS A 81 7.83 15.07 -20.38
C LYS A 81 8.20 13.60 -20.43
N VAL A 82 7.46 12.79 -21.19
CA VAL A 82 7.66 11.33 -21.26
C VAL A 82 8.24 10.95 -22.61
N THR A 83 7.53 11.28 -23.70
CA THR A 83 7.91 10.83 -25.05
C THR A 83 9.27 11.37 -25.50
N SER A 84 9.61 12.61 -25.13
CA SER A 84 10.91 13.23 -25.45
C SER A 84 12.11 12.48 -24.87
N LEU A 85 11.91 11.78 -23.74
CA LEU A 85 12.93 11.00 -23.04
C LEU A 85 12.77 9.50 -23.27
N TRP A 86 11.70 9.09 -23.96
CA TRP A 86 11.34 7.69 -24.13
C TRP A 86 12.24 7.01 -25.14
N ARG A 87 12.72 5.83 -24.77
CA ARG A 87 13.36 4.89 -25.70
C ARG A 87 12.39 3.76 -25.94
N GLU A 88 12.12 3.45 -27.20
CA GLU A 88 11.13 2.43 -27.56
C GLU A 88 11.44 1.09 -26.88
N ARG A 89 10.42 0.53 -26.23
CA ARG A 89 10.48 -0.73 -25.48
C ARG A 89 9.13 -1.42 -25.54
N ASP A 90 9.12 -2.72 -25.81
CA ASP A 90 7.89 -3.48 -25.89
C ASP A 90 7.57 -4.18 -24.56
N TYR A 91 6.50 -3.71 -23.92
CA TYR A 91 5.92 -4.34 -22.74
C TYR A 91 4.73 -5.26 -23.10
N GLY A 92 4.47 -5.51 -24.38
CA GLY A 92 3.32 -6.26 -24.88
C GLY A 92 3.41 -7.78 -24.69
N LEU A 93 4.59 -8.31 -24.37
CA LEU A 93 4.87 -9.74 -24.22
C LEU A 93 4.49 -10.29 -22.84
N LYS A 94 4.85 -11.55 -22.56
CA LYS A 94 4.73 -12.12 -21.21
C LYS A 94 5.63 -11.36 -20.26
N ARG A 95 5.11 -11.08 -19.07
CA ARG A 95 5.79 -10.28 -18.05
C ARG A 95 6.06 -11.11 -16.81
N ASP A 96 7.21 -10.86 -16.22
CA ASP A 96 7.54 -11.25 -14.86
C ASP A 96 7.20 -10.12 -13.88
N VAL A 97 7.55 -10.32 -12.60
CA VAL A 97 7.29 -9.35 -11.54
C VAL A 97 8.07 -8.05 -11.75
N ASP A 98 9.30 -8.11 -12.27
CA ASP A 98 10.15 -6.94 -12.48
C ASP A 98 9.61 -6.05 -13.59
N THR A 99 9.25 -6.65 -14.72
CA THR A 99 8.61 -5.95 -15.85
C THR A 99 7.29 -5.32 -15.42
N ALA A 100 6.52 -6.01 -14.58
CA ALA A 100 5.30 -5.46 -14.00
C ALA A 100 5.61 -4.23 -13.12
N ILE A 101 6.58 -4.33 -12.20
CA ILE A 101 6.98 -3.22 -11.33
C ILE A 101 7.39 -2.00 -12.16
N GLU A 102 8.16 -2.19 -13.24
CA GLU A 102 8.51 -1.11 -14.16
C GLU A 102 7.27 -0.43 -14.76
N CYS A 103 6.33 -1.22 -15.30
CA CYS A 103 5.10 -0.67 -15.87
C CYS A 103 4.30 0.15 -14.85
N TYR A 104 4.19 -0.35 -13.61
CA TYR A 104 3.49 0.37 -12.54
C TYR A 104 4.21 1.65 -12.11
N LYS A 105 5.56 1.65 -12.09
CA LYS A 105 6.33 2.87 -11.82
C LYS A 105 6.13 3.92 -12.92
N LEU A 106 6.08 3.51 -14.18
CA LEU A 106 5.76 4.41 -15.30
C LEU A 106 4.36 5.01 -15.11
N ALA A 107 3.34 4.18 -14.87
CA ALA A 107 1.98 4.68 -14.64
C ALA A 107 1.85 5.57 -13.40
N LEU A 108 2.65 5.30 -12.35
CA LEU A 108 2.68 6.12 -11.14
C LEU A 108 3.29 7.50 -11.43
N TYR A 109 4.42 7.54 -12.12
CA TYR A 109 5.06 8.78 -12.56
C TYR A 109 4.14 9.59 -13.47
N GLU A 110 3.54 8.95 -14.47
CA GLU A 110 2.62 9.60 -15.39
C GLU A 110 1.35 10.10 -14.69
N GLY A 111 0.79 9.32 -13.76
CA GLY A 111 -0.35 9.77 -12.96
C GLY A 111 -0.06 11.03 -12.15
N ASP A 112 1.14 11.13 -11.58
CA ASP A 112 1.60 12.30 -10.82
C ASP A 112 1.74 13.55 -11.71
N ILE A 113 2.51 13.47 -12.81
CA ILE A 113 2.70 14.64 -13.70
C ILE A 113 1.42 15.07 -14.42
N LEU A 114 0.45 14.17 -14.57
CA LEU A 114 -0.86 14.46 -15.15
C LEU A 114 -1.89 14.97 -14.12
N ASN A 115 -1.51 15.04 -12.84
CA ASN A 115 -2.38 15.38 -11.71
C ASN A 115 -3.67 14.54 -11.70
N TRP A 116 -3.53 13.21 -11.84
CA TRP A 116 -4.65 12.30 -11.69
C TRP A 116 -5.11 12.18 -10.24
N GLU A 117 -6.31 11.63 -10.07
CA GLU A 117 -6.97 11.54 -8.77
C GLU A 117 -6.13 10.72 -7.79
N ASN A 118 -6.10 11.13 -6.52
CA ASN A 118 -5.32 10.43 -5.50
C ASN A 118 -5.78 8.97 -5.35
N SER A 119 -7.06 8.67 -5.55
CA SER A 119 -7.55 7.28 -5.62
C SER A 119 -6.83 6.42 -6.66
N TYR A 120 -6.50 6.99 -7.83
CA TYR A 120 -5.76 6.29 -8.87
C TYR A 120 -4.33 5.99 -8.41
N ILE A 121 -3.64 7.01 -7.88
CA ILE A 121 -2.27 6.91 -7.36
C ILE A 121 -2.19 5.90 -6.20
N GLY A 122 -3.11 5.98 -5.24
CA GLY A 122 -3.20 5.03 -4.12
C GLY A 122 -3.42 3.60 -4.59
N GLY A 123 -4.26 3.40 -5.61
CA GLY A 123 -4.47 2.10 -6.23
C GLY A 123 -3.22 1.52 -6.92
N LEU A 124 -2.38 2.37 -7.50
CA LEU A 124 -1.08 1.97 -8.05
C LEU A 124 -0.09 1.61 -6.93
N CYS A 125 0.01 2.44 -5.89
CA CYS A 125 0.88 2.19 -4.73
C CYS A 125 0.52 0.86 -4.04
N LEU A 126 -0.77 0.59 -3.83
CA LEU A 126 -1.22 -0.67 -3.24
C LEU A 126 -0.76 -1.87 -4.09
N LYS A 127 -0.97 -1.82 -5.41
CA LYS A 127 -0.56 -2.92 -6.31
C LYS A 127 0.96 -3.06 -6.42
N LEU A 128 1.71 -1.96 -6.42
CA LEU A 128 3.18 -1.98 -6.32
C LEU A 128 3.64 -2.69 -5.05
N SER A 129 2.99 -2.43 -3.91
CA SER A 129 3.33 -3.13 -2.67
C SER A 129 3.13 -4.64 -2.79
N TRP A 130 2.06 -5.10 -3.45
CA TRP A 130 1.83 -6.52 -3.71
C TRP A 130 2.86 -7.11 -4.67
N LEU A 131 3.28 -6.38 -5.71
CA LEU A 131 4.36 -6.81 -6.60
C LEU A 131 5.68 -6.96 -5.84
N TYR A 132 6.01 -6.03 -4.94
CA TYR A 132 7.20 -6.15 -4.09
C TYR A 132 7.11 -7.31 -3.10
N ARG A 133 5.91 -7.66 -2.62
CA ARG A 133 5.68 -8.90 -1.86
C ARG A 133 6.07 -10.13 -2.67
N TYR A 134 5.66 -10.21 -3.94
CA TYR A 134 6.06 -11.31 -4.84
C TYR A 134 7.56 -11.36 -5.07
N LYS A 135 8.22 -10.20 -5.07
CA LYS A 135 9.68 -10.08 -5.18
C LYS A 135 10.42 -10.36 -3.85
N LYS A 136 9.71 -10.48 -2.73
CA LYS A 136 10.25 -10.61 -1.37
C LYS A 136 11.11 -9.41 -0.95
N GLU A 137 10.70 -8.21 -1.38
CA GLU A 137 11.37 -6.94 -1.08
C GLU A 137 10.61 -6.17 0.00
N GLU A 138 10.74 -6.61 1.25
CA GLU A 138 9.92 -6.16 2.38
C GLU A 138 9.95 -4.63 2.58
N LYS A 139 11.14 -4.01 2.52
CA LYS A 139 11.29 -2.56 2.69
C LYS A 139 10.53 -1.75 1.64
N LEU A 140 10.50 -2.24 0.40
CA LEU A 140 9.78 -1.56 -0.69
C LEU A 140 8.29 -1.85 -0.60
N GLU A 141 7.89 -3.07 -0.23
CA GLU A 141 6.51 -3.39 0.09
C GLU A 141 5.94 -2.45 1.16
N GLU A 142 6.61 -2.32 2.30
CA GLU A 142 6.21 -1.44 3.40
C GLU A 142 6.13 0.02 2.95
N LYS A 143 7.13 0.51 2.20
CA LYS A 143 7.14 1.87 1.68
C LYS A 143 5.90 2.18 0.84
N PHE A 144 5.53 1.28 -0.08
CA PHE A 144 4.36 1.49 -0.94
C PHE A 144 3.03 1.24 -0.21
N GLN A 145 2.98 0.35 0.78
CA GLN A 145 1.83 0.22 1.68
C GLN A 145 1.60 1.50 2.48
N LYS A 146 2.67 2.13 2.97
CA LYS A 146 2.56 3.38 3.72
C LYS A 146 2.03 4.52 2.86
N PHE A 147 2.54 4.66 1.63
CA PHE A 147 1.98 5.63 0.67
C PHE A 147 0.51 5.35 0.35
N ALA A 148 0.14 4.09 0.10
CA ALA A 148 -1.25 3.72 -0.14
C ALA A 148 -2.15 4.05 1.05
N LEU A 149 -1.69 3.77 2.28
CA LEU A 149 -2.41 4.09 3.51
C LEU A 149 -2.66 5.60 3.63
N ASP A 150 -1.63 6.42 3.47
CA ASP A 150 -1.73 7.87 3.63
C ASP A 150 -2.66 8.48 2.56
N ILE A 151 -2.51 8.03 1.30
CA ILE A 151 -3.36 8.45 0.18
C ILE A 151 -4.82 8.04 0.40
N PHE A 152 -5.09 6.78 0.75
CA PHE A 152 -6.46 6.32 0.93
C PHE A 152 -7.14 6.98 2.13
N THR A 153 -6.40 7.22 3.21
CA THR A 153 -6.90 7.97 4.36
C THR A 153 -7.34 9.38 3.94
N TYR A 154 -6.53 10.06 3.11
CA TYR A 154 -6.87 11.36 2.54
C TYR A 154 -8.10 11.27 1.62
N SER A 155 -8.05 10.40 0.61
CA SER A 155 -9.10 10.27 -0.40
C SER A 155 -10.45 9.84 0.18
N PHE A 156 -10.48 9.05 1.26
CA PHE A 156 -11.73 8.59 1.89
C PHE A 156 -12.71 9.73 2.20
N SER A 157 -12.20 10.90 2.59
CA SER A 157 -13.00 12.08 2.93
C SER A 157 -13.08 13.14 1.83
N LYS A 158 -12.28 13.01 0.76
CA LYS A 158 -12.08 14.05 -0.26
C LYS A 158 -12.58 13.66 -1.65
N GLU A 159 -12.68 12.36 -1.92
CA GLU A 159 -13.12 11.84 -3.20
C GLU A 159 -14.47 11.13 -3.10
N ARG A 160 -15.16 11.05 -4.24
CA ARG A 160 -16.41 10.29 -4.34
C ARG A 160 -16.10 8.82 -4.56
N PHE A 161 -16.83 7.96 -3.86
CA PHE A 161 -16.76 6.52 -4.09
C PHE A 161 -17.35 6.16 -5.48
N PRO A 162 -16.81 5.11 -6.15
CA PRO A 162 -15.77 4.20 -5.67
C PRO A 162 -14.34 4.75 -5.79
N ILE A 163 -13.50 4.47 -4.78
CA ILE A 163 -12.08 4.87 -4.72
C ILE A 163 -11.23 3.63 -5.03
N ALA A 164 -10.40 3.70 -6.07
CA ALA A 164 -9.60 2.55 -6.56
C ALA A 164 -10.43 1.28 -6.82
N GLY A 165 -11.72 1.42 -7.16
CA GLY A 165 -12.66 0.31 -7.35
C GLY A 165 -13.27 -0.26 -6.06
N MET A 166 -12.99 0.35 -4.91
CA MET A 166 -13.57 -0.01 -3.61
C MET A 166 -14.69 0.94 -3.22
N ASP A 167 -15.71 0.41 -2.56
CA ASP A 167 -16.69 1.22 -1.83
C ASP A 167 -16.16 1.64 -0.45
N SER A 168 -16.94 2.45 0.26
CA SER A 168 -16.60 2.99 1.57
C SER A 168 -16.30 1.90 2.60
N ALA A 169 -17.12 0.84 2.69
CA ALA A 169 -16.87 -0.28 3.58
C ALA A 169 -15.53 -0.99 3.30
N SER A 170 -15.26 -1.30 2.02
CA SER A 170 -14.05 -2.04 1.63
C SER A 170 -12.80 -1.18 1.83
N LEU A 171 -12.86 0.12 1.52
CA LEU A 171 -11.75 1.03 1.73
C LEU A 171 -11.47 1.27 3.22
N ALA A 172 -12.52 1.45 4.03
CA ALA A 172 -12.36 1.59 5.48
C ALA A 172 -11.70 0.35 6.10
N TYR A 173 -12.10 -0.84 5.69
CA TYR A 173 -11.42 -2.07 6.10
C TYR A 173 -9.94 -2.08 5.71
N LEU A 174 -9.61 -1.77 4.46
CA LEU A 174 -8.23 -1.77 3.99
C LEU A 174 -7.36 -0.77 4.77
N ILE A 175 -7.87 0.44 4.99
CA ILE A 175 -7.17 1.46 5.81
C ILE A 175 -6.96 0.93 7.24
N GLY A 176 -7.96 0.26 7.82
CA GLY A 176 -7.85 -0.39 9.13
C GLY A 176 -6.75 -1.46 9.16
N GLU A 177 -6.71 -2.33 8.16
CA GLU A 177 -5.70 -3.39 8.04
C GLU A 177 -4.29 -2.83 7.87
N LEU A 178 -4.10 -1.85 6.98
CA LEU A 178 -2.81 -1.21 6.80
C LEU A 178 -2.35 -0.51 8.08
N ASN A 179 -3.24 0.17 8.81
CA ASN A 179 -2.89 0.73 10.12
C ASN A 179 -2.46 -0.34 11.12
N ARG A 180 -3.12 -1.51 11.14
CA ARG A 180 -2.74 -2.63 12.02
C ARG A 180 -1.34 -3.13 11.71
N LYS A 181 -1.03 -3.34 10.42
CA LYS A 181 0.31 -3.75 9.94
C LYS A 181 1.40 -2.79 10.42
N PHE A 182 1.14 -1.48 10.40
CA PHE A 182 2.05 -0.46 10.92
C PHE A 182 1.92 -0.19 12.42
N LYS A 183 1.30 -1.10 13.20
CA LYS A 183 1.13 -1.00 14.66
C LYS A 183 0.36 0.26 15.12
N ASN A 184 -0.38 0.91 14.22
CA ASN A 184 -1.24 2.05 14.50
C ASN A 184 -2.62 1.58 15.00
N TYR A 185 -2.63 0.78 16.07
CA TYR A 185 -3.81 0.03 16.49
C TYR A 185 -5.03 0.91 16.82
N GLU A 186 -4.83 2.08 17.41
CA GLU A 186 -5.92 3.00 17.73
C GLU A 186 -6.66 3.48 16.48
N GLN A 187 -5.92 3.81 15.43
CA GLN A 187 -6.50 4.22 14.15
C GLN A 187 -7.13 3.01 13.46
N SER A 188 -6.46 1.86 13.49
CA SER A 188 -6.97 0.61 12.94
C SER A 188 -8.35 0.24 13.50
N ILE A 189 -8.53 0.28 14.83
CA ILE A 189 -9.80 0.02 15.52
C ILE A 189 -10.90 0.98 15.04
N LYS A 190 -10.60 2.28 14.94
CA LYS A 190 -11.56 3.30 14.48
C LYS A 190 -12.01 3.03 13.04
N TRP A 191 -11.09 2.64 12.15
CA TRP A 191 -11.38 2.32 10.77
C TRP A 191 -12.21 1.05 10.60
N PHE A 192 -11.95 0.00 11.38
CA PHE A 192 -12.81 -1.18 11.38
C PHE A 192 -14.22 -0.90 11.90
N GLN A 193 -14.36 -0.07 12.94
CA GLN A 193 -15.67 0.39 13.39
C GLN A 193 -16.40 1.22 12.33
N MET A 194 -15.67 2.06 11.59
CA MET A 194 -16.22 2.81 10.45
C MET A 194 -16.75 1.86 9.37
N ALA A 195 -15.98 0.82 9.02
CA ALA A 195 -16.41 -0.19 8.07
C ALA A 195 -17.68 -0.94 8.53
N LEU A 196 -17.77 -1.33 9.81
CA LEU A 196 -18.96 -1.99 10.37
C LEU A 196 -20.22 -1.10 10.41
N LYS A 197 -20.05 0.23 10.46
CA LYS A 197 -21.16 1.19 10.43
C LYS A 197 -21.69 1.43 9.02
N ASP A 198 -20.95 1.05 7.98
CA ASP A 198 -21.37 1.25 6.59
C ASP A 198 -22.61 0.38 6.28
N PRO A 199 -23.72 0.97 5.79
CA PRO A 199 -24.93 0.21 5.47
C PRO A 199 -24.72 -0.92 4.45
N ASN A 200 -23.74 -0.78 3.56
CA ASN A 200 -23.45 -1.75 2.52
C ASN A 200 -22.72 -2.98 3.04
N ILE A 201 -22.12 -2.93 4.24
CA ILE A 201 -21.35 -4.07 4.76
C ILE A 201 -22.20 -5.31 5.00
N LYS A 202 -23.48 -5.13 5.38
CA LYS A 202 -24.43 -6.23 5.61
C LYS A 202 -24.70 -7.03 4.34
N ARG A 203 -24.55 -6.42 3.17
CA ARG A 203 -24.68 -7.09 1.86
C ARG A 203 -23.41 -7.86 1.46
N LYS A 204 -22.31 -7.68 2.21
CA LYS A 204 -20.99 -8.21 1.94
C LYS A 204 -20.51 -9.07 3.12
N ARG A 205 -21.20 -10.17 3.40
CA ARG A 205 -20.92 -11.06 4.55
C ARG A 205 -19.45 -11.48 4.66
N PHE A 206 -18.78 -11.74 3.54
CA PHE A 206 -17.34 -12.06 3.53
C PHE A 206 -16.49 -10.89 4.08
N LEU A 207 -16.75 -9.66 3.62
CA LEU A 207 -16.06 -8.46 4.11
C LEU A 207 -16.39 -8.20 5.59
N GLU A 208 -17.66 -8.37 5.99
CA GLU A 208 -18.08 -8.21 7.39
C GLU A 208 -17.30 -9.14 8.31
N ASN A 209 -17.16 -10.42 7.94
CA ASN A 209 -16.38 -11.40 8.70
C ASN A 209 -14.91 -10.99 8.79
N MET A 210 -14.30 -10.56 7.67
CA MET A 210 -12.91 -10.07 7.66
C MET A 210 -12.73 -8.87 8.61
N VAL A 211 -13.66 -7.92 8.60
CA VAL A 211 -13.60 -6.74 9.48
C VAL A 211 -13.68 -7.15 10.95
N ARG A 212 -14.62 -8.03 11.31
CA ARG A 212 -14.79 -8.50 12.70
C ARG A 212 -13.56 -9.25 13.19
N GLU A 213 -13.03 -10.16 12.37
CA GLU A 213 -11.82 -10.93 12.68
C GLU A 213 -10.63 -10.00 12.91
N GLN A 214 -10.33 -9.10 11.96
CA GLN A 214 -9.20 -8.19 12.10
C GLN A 214 -9.39 -7.20 13.24
N TRP A 215 -10.62 -6.75 13.51
CA TRP A 215 -10.91 -5.88 14.66
C TRP A 215 -10.64 -6.56 16.00
N MET A 216 -11.01 -7.84 16.15
CA MET A 216 -10.71 -8.63 17.35
C MET A 216 -9.20 -8.78 17.54
N LEU A 217 -8.47 -9.21 16.50
CA LEU A 217 -7.01 -9.34 16.54
C LEU A 217 -6.32 -8.02 16.92
N THR A 218 -6.71 -6.92 16.28
CA THR A 218 -6.17 -5.57 16.58
C THR A 218 -6.40 -5.17 18.03
N THR A 219 -7.57 -5.49 18.58
CA THR A 219 -7.92 -5.13 19.96
C THR A 219 -7.09 -5.91 20.97
N GLU A 220 -6.84 -7.19 20.70
CA GLU A 220 -5.95 -8.02 21.52
C GLU A 220 -4.50 -7.54 21.44
N GLU A 221 -3.99 -7.26 20.24
CA GLU A 221 -2.65 -6.70 20.02
C GLU A 221 -2.49 -5.34 20.75
N TYR A 222 -3.48 -4.47 20.66
CA TYR A 222 -3.48 -3.19 21.35
C TYR A 222 -3.47 -3.32 22.87
N LYS A 223 -4.25 -4.26 23.43
CA LYS A 223 -4.26 -4.53 24.88
C LYS A 223 -2.91 -5.02 25.39
N LYS A 224 -2.26 -5.94 24.66
CA LYS A 224 -0.92 -6.45 24.99
C LYS A 224 0.09 -5.30 25.07
N ILE A 225 0.14 -4.46 24.05
CA ILE A 225 1.07 -3.32 24.00
C ILE A 225 0.77 -2.27 25.08
N LYS A 226 -0.51 -2.04 25.40
CA LYS A 226 -0.86 -1.16 26.51
C LYS A 226 -0.38 -1.71 27.85
N LYS A 227 -0.53 -3.02 28.07
CA LYS A 227 -0.08 -3.68 29.29
C LYS A 227 1.44 -3.59 29.43
N GLU A 228 2.18 -3.93 28.37
CA GLU A 228 3.64 -3.82 28.31
C GLU A 228 4.12 -2.39 28.60
N LYS A 229 3.46 -1.37 28.03
CA LYS A 229 3.80 0.04 28.31
C LYS A 229 3.62 0.40 29.79
N VAL A 230 2.54 -0.07 30.41
CA VAL A 230 2.26 0.18 31.83
C VAL A 230 3.28 -0.53 32.72
N GLU A 231 3.64 -1.78 32.39
CA GLU A 231 4.68 -2.54 33.10
C GLU A 231 6.04 -1.81 33.03
N ILE A 232 6.47 -1.38 31.83
CA ILE A 232 7.70 -0.59 31.65
C ILE A 232 7.66 0.74 32.40
N GLU A 233 6.52 1.46 32.37
CA GLU A 233 6.37 2.72 33.09
C GLU A 233 6.46 2.53 34.62
N ASN A 234 6.01 1.39 35.14
CA ASN A 234 6.11 1.07 36.55
C ASN A 234 7.56 0.72 36.95
N GLU A 235 8.26 -0.10 36.16
CA GLU A 235 9.69 -0.41 36.37
C GLU A 235 10.55 0.86 36.37
N VAL A 236 10.33 1.76 35.40
CA VAL A 236 11.05 3.05 35.33
C VAL A 236 10.73 3.96 36.53
N LYS A 237 9.55 3.85 37.13
CA LYS A 237 9.20 4.60 38.35
C LYS A 237 9.86 3.99 39.60
N GLU A 238 10.00 2.68 39.66
CA GLU A 238 10.68 1.98 40.77
C GLU A 238 12.19 2.27 40.77
N GLU A 239 12.86 2.16 39.62
CA GLU A 239 14.29 2.52 39.49
C GLU A 239 14.56 3.99 39.86
N LYS A 240 13.63 4.90 39.54
CA LYS A 240 13.71 6.32 39.92
C LYS A 240 13.46 6.57 41.41
N LYS A 241 12.74 5.69 42.11
CA LYS A 241 12.58 5.76 43.57
C LYS A 241 13.82 5.23 44.27
N GLU A 242 14.39 4.12 43.82
CA GLU A 242 15.63 3.56 44.37
C GLU A 242 16.83 4.49 44.16
N SER A 243 16.95 5.13 43.00
CA SER A 243 18.03 6.12 42.76
C SER A 243 17.86 7.41 43.56
N LYS A 244 16.64 7.84 43.90
CA LYS A 244 16.40 8.97 44.80
C LYS A 244 16.67 8.64 46.27
N ASN A 245 16.39 7.41 46.70
CA ASN A 245 16.76 6.94 48.03
C ASN A 245 18.29 6.84 48.17
N ASN A 246 19.00 6.35 47.13
CA ASN A 246 20.46 6.31 47.10
C ASN A 246 21.15 7.70 46.97
N GLU A 247 20.45 8.72 46.45
CA GLU A 247 20.92 10.13 46.48
C GLU A 247 20.68 10.79 47.85
N GLN A 248 19.67 10.37 48.62
CA GLN A 248 19.48 10.85 49.99
C GLN A 248 20.49 10.24 50.98
N ASP A 249 20.98 9.02 50.72
CA ASP A 249 22.06 8.42 51.52
C ASP A 249 23.46 8.96 51.20
N ASN A 250 23.65 9.63 50.05
CA ASN A 250 24.94 10.21 49.63
C ASN A 250 25.10 11.71 49.90
N ILE A 251 24.14 12.37 50.59
CA ILE A 251 24.36 13.68 51.22
C ILE A 251 25.00 13.47 52.61
N SER A 252 26.09 12.70 52.64
CA SER A 252 27.03 12.65 53.75
C SER A 252 28.50 12.55 53.29
N ASN A 253 28.78 12.62 51.98
CA ASN A 253 30.16 12.73 51.51
C ASN A 253 30.29 13.60 50.23
N ARG A 254 30.84 14.80 50.39
CA ARG A 254 31.25 15.67 49.28
C ARG A 254 32.43 15.04 48.54
N GLY A 255 32.32 14.84 47.22
CA GLY A 255 33.47 14.43 46.40
C GLY A 255 33.22 14.16 44.91
N SER A 256 32.85 15.18 44.13
CA SER A 256 33.24 15.44 42.72
C SER A 256 33.21 14.34 41.61
N LYS A 257 32.50 14.72 40.51
CA LYS A 257 32.61 14.35 39.06
C LYS A 257 31.73 13.19 38.53
N ILE A 258 30.63 13.45 37.80
CA ILE A 258 30.51 13.65 36.32
C ILE A 258 30.88 12.35 35.55
N ARG A 259 30.05 11.65 34.76
CA ARG A 259 28.95 12.04 33.85
C ARG A 259 28.11 10.81 33.44
N LYS A 260 26.79 11.02 33.32
CA LYS A 260 25.82 10.16 32.61
C LYS A 260 26.24 9.88 31.15
N LYS A 261 26.29 8.61 30.73
CA LYS A 261 26.21 8.25 29.30
C LYS A 261 25.96 6.75 28.99
N PHE A 262 24.85 6.16 29.41
CA PHE A 262 24.33 4.91 28.82
C PHE A 262 22.81 4.90 29.04
N PHE A 263 21.91 4.59 28.11
CA PHE A 263 22.02 4.25 26.69
C PHE A 263 20.58 4.21 26.14
N PHE A 264 20.09 5.33 25.60
CA PHE A 264 18.75 5.47 24.99
C PHE A 264 18.66 4.78 23.61
N ARG A 265 19.31 3.63 23.41
CA ARG A 265 19.60 3.05 22.08
C ARG A 265 19.01 1.67 21.81
N LYS A 266 17.91 1.28 22.47
CA LYS A 266 17.30 -0.07 22.27
C LYS A 266 15.80 -0.10 21.95
N ILE A 267 15.18 1.02 21.52
CA ILE A 267 13.73 1.06 21.21
C ILE A 267 13.42 1.53 19.77
N MET A 268 14.42 1.71 18.91
CA MET A 268 14.22 2.14 17.51
C MET A 268 15.01 1.28 16.53
N GLN A 269 14.81 -0.03 16.57
CA GLN A 269 15.20 -0.96 15.50
C GLN A 269 14.50 -2.31 15.75
N ASN A 270 13.29 -2.42 15.21
CA ASN A 270 12.63 -3.65 14.73
C ASN A 270 11.31 -3.26 14.04
#